data_AF-X1RUE0-F1
#
_entry.id   AF-X1RUE0-F1
#
_cell.length_a   1.000
_cell.length_b   1.000
_cell.length_c   1.000
_cell.angle_alpha   90.00
_cell.angle_beta   90.00
_cell.angle_gamma   90.00
#
_symmetry.space_group_name_H-M   'P 1'
#
loop_
_entity.id
_entity.type
_entity.pdbx_description
1 polymer ?
#
loop_
_entity_poly.entity_id
_entity_poly.type
_entity_poly.pdbx_seq_one_letter_code
_entity_poly.pdbx_strand_id
1 'polypeptide(L)'
;MQVGFDDYINFYDYIDELNDNDRKLQEEISILREQKIITENQKPNQSSEELNVQLAESEHNFKRILIEGKAVAHIKEKAIDILRKMDIKTYEGFQKKFEKYFIHMSGKSFSRVEMEQDLPEKLIKDDGSELTYNLLSFGTKDTFSLALRLTMAEYFLQDKSGFLI
;
A
#
# COMPACT_ATOMS: atom_id res chain seq x y z
N MET A 1 -63.16 42.41 -34.52
CA MET A 1 -64.21 42.69 -33.52
C MET A 1 -64.02 44.14 -33.12
N GLN A 2 -64.95 45.03 -33.47
CA GLN A 2 -64.83 46.45 -33.13
C GLN A 2 -65.31 46.61 -31.69
N VAL A 3 -64.41 46.98 -30.77
CA VAL A 3 -64.78 47.27 -29.37
C VAL A 3 -65.54 48.58 -29.39
N GLY A 4 -66.86 48.53 -29.17
CA GLY A 4 -67.69 49.73 -29.01
C GLY A 4 -67.62 50.18 -27.55
N PHE A 5 -67.42 51.47 -27.32
CA PHE A 5 -67.37 52.06 -25.98
C PHE A 5 -68.62 52.89 -25.74
N ASP A 6 -69.33 52.62 -24.64
CA ASP A 6 -70.58 53.32 -24.30
C ASP A 6 -70.35 54.76 -23.78
N ASP A 7 -69.15 55.06 -23.27
CA ASP A 7 -68.72 56.39 -22.82
C ASP A 7 -67.18 56.51 -22.82
N TYR A 8 -66.64 57.73 -22.74
CA TYR A 8 -65.19 58.00 -22.71
C TYR A 8 -64.49 57.32 -21.53
N ILE A 9 -65.18 57.12 -20.40
CA ILE A 9 -64.64 56.44 -19.22
C ILE A 9 -64.28 54.98 -19.55
N ASN A 10 -65.19 54.23 -20.17
CA ASN A 10 -64.96 52.83 -20.56
C ASN A 10 -63.82 52.70 -21.59
N PHE A 11 -63.60 53.73 -22.41
CA PHE A 11 -62.47 53.78 -23.34
C PHE A 11 -61.13 53.95 -22.60
N TYR A 12 -61.07 54.88 -21.64
CA TYR A 12 -59.85 55.08 -20.85
C TYR A 12 -59.52 53.88 -19.96
N ASP A 13 -60.53 53.25 -19.32
CA ASP A 13 -60.34 52.04 -18.52
C ASP A 13 -59.75 50.89 -19.37
N TYR A 14 -60.23 50.70 -20.60
CA TYR A 14 -59.68 49.71 -21.52
C TYR A 14 -58.24 50.01 -21.96
N ILE A 15 -57.91 51.28 -22.20
CA ILE A 15 -56.54 51.70 -22.52
C ILE A 15 -55.61 51.47 -21.31
N ASP A 16 -56.08 51.75 -20.10
CA ASP A 16 -55.32 51.52 -18.88
C ASP A 16 -55.08 50.02 -18.65
N GLU A 17 -56.08 49.16 -18.86
CA GLU A 17 -55.90 47.70 -18.82
C GLU A 17 -54.90 47.20 -19.88
N LEU A 18 -54.96 47.74 -21.10
CA LEU A 18 -53.99 47.39 -22.15
C LEU A 18 -52.57 47.83 -21.77
N ASN A 19 -52.42 49.04 -21.22
CA ASN A 19 -51.12 49.56 -20.78
C ASN A 19 -50.56 48.75 -19.60
N ASP A 20 -51.42 48.35 -18.65
CA ASP A 20 -51.01 47.50 -17.54
C ASP A 20 -50.62 46.09 -18.00
N ASN A 21 -51.34 45.53 -18.97
CA ASN A 21 -50.97 44.24 -19.56
C ASN A 21 -49.68 44.33 -20.37
N ASP A 22 -49.47 45.38 -21.16
CA ASP A 22 -48.21 45.61 -21.88
C ASP A 22 -47.05 45.74 -20.88
N ARG A 23 -47.23 46.50 -19.79
CA ARG A 23 -46.23 46.64 -18.74
C ARG A 23 -45.89 45.30 -18.08
N LYS A 24 -46.89 44.49 -17.73
CA LYS A 24 -46.67 43.14 -17.15
C LYS A 24 -45.92 42.23 -18.13
N LEU A 25 -46.28 42.26 -19.41
CA LEU A 25 -45.60 41.48 -20.45
C LEU A 25 -44.15 41.93 -20.62
N GLN A 26 -43.87 43.23 -20.60
CA GLN A 26 -42.50 43.75 -20.66
C GLN A 26 -41.67 43.33 -19.44
N GLU A 27 -42.26 43.36 -18.24
CA GLU A 27 -41.63 42.87 -17.01
C GLU A 27 -41.32 41.37 -17.10
N GLU A 28 -42.27 40.55 -17.57
CA GLU A 28 -42.07 39.11 -17.75
C GLU A 28 -40.98 38.80 -18.78
N ILE A 29 -40.96 39.52 -19.92
CA ILE A 29 -39.90 39.40 -20.93
C ILE A 29 -38.53 39.74 -20.33
N SER A 30 -38.45 40.78 -19.50
CA SER A 30 -37.22 41.18 -18.83
C SER A 30 -36.71 40.08 -17.90
N ILE A 31 -37.59 39.52 -17.07
CA ILE A 31 -37.26 38.42 -16.15
C ILE A 31 -36.79 37.19 -16.92
N LEU A 32 -37.49 36.80 -17.99
CA LEU A 32 -37.12 35.63 -18.80
C LEU A 32 -35.76 35.82 -19.49
N ARG A 33 -35.42 37.04 -19.92
CA ARG A 33 -34.10 37.36 -20.48
C ARG A 33 -32.99 37.25 -19.43
N GLU A 34 -33.23 37.75 -18.23
CA GLU A 34 -32.28 37.65 -17.12
C GLU A 34 -32.05 36.18 -16.73
N GLN A 35 -33.13 35.41 -16.59
CA GLN A 35 -33.06 33.97 -16.31
C GLN A 35 -32.29 33.20 -17.40
N LYS A 36 -32.48 33.55 -18.67
CA LYS A 36 -31.73 32.96 -19.79
C LYS A 36 -30.23 33.23 -19.64
N ILE A 37 -29.84 34.48 -19.37
CA ILE A 37 -28.42 34.86 -19.20
C ILE A 37 -27.79 34.11 -18.02
N ILE A 38 -28.47 34.05 -16.88
CA ILE A 38 -27.99 33.31 -15.70
C ILE A 38 -27.80 31.83 -16.04
N THR A 39 -28.77 31.22 -16.71
CA THR A 39 -28.72 29.81 -17.10
C THR A 39 -27.59 29.54 -18.11
N GLU A 40 -27.37 30.44 -19.07
CA GLU A 40 -26.29 30.33 -20.05
C GLU A 40 -24.90 30.48 -19.38
N ASN A 41 -24.77 31.40 -18.42
CA ASN A 41 -23.53 31.58 -17.65
C ASN A 41 -23.23 30.43 -16.69
N GLN A 42 -24.24 29.68 -16.26
CA GLN A 42 -24.09 28.50 -15.40
C GLN A 42 -23.82 27.21 -16.18
N LYS A 43 -23.80 27.26 -17.52
CA LYS A 43 -23.45 26.07 -18.31
C LYS A 43 -22.01 25.66 -18.02
N PRO A 44 -21.76 24.36 -17.76
CA PRO A 44 -20.41 23.85 -17.73
C PRO A 44 -19.70 24.17 -19.04
N ASN A 45 -18.42 24.52 -18.96
CA ASN A 45 -17.57 24.75 -20.14
C ASN A 45 -17.35 23.47 -20.96
N GLN A 46 -17.73 22.32 -20.43
CA GLN A 46 -17.57 21.01 -21.05
C GLN A 46 -18.92 20.50 -21.51
N SER A 47 -18.94 19.94 -22.71
CA SER A 47 -20.14 19.27 -23.22
C SER A 47 -20.38 17.93 -22.49
N SER A 48 -21.60 17.43 -22.53
CA SER A 48 -21.93 16.08 -22.02
C SER A 48 -21.14 14.99 -22.74
N GLU A 49 -20.82 15.20 -24.02
CA GLU A 49 -19.99 14.28 -24.82
C GLU A 49 -18.54 14.26 -24.30
N GLU A 50 -17.95 15.42 -24.04
CA GLU A 50 -16.60 15.52 -23.46
C GLU A 50 -16.49 14.88 -22.07
N LEU A 51 -17.53 15.03 -21.24
CA LEU A 51 -17.60 14.40 -19.92
C LEU A 51 -17.67 12.88 -20.02
N ASN A 52 -18.45 12.35 -20.98
CA ASN A 52 -18.54 10.91 -21.22
C ASN A 52 -17.21 10.31 -21.71
N VAL A 53 -16.49 11.03 -22.57
CA VAL A 53 -15.15 10.61 -23.02
C VAL A 53 -14.18 10.55 -21.84
N GLN A 54 -14.14 11.59 -21.01
CA GLN A 54 -13.28 11.62 -19.82
C GLN A 54 -13.61 10.51 -18.81
N LEU A 55 -14.89 10.23 -18.60
CA LEU A 55 -15.33 9.13 -17.75
C LEU A 55 -14.81 7.78 -18.28
N ALA A 56 -14.98 7.52 -19.57
CA ALA A 56 -14.55 6.26 -20.18
C ALA A 56 -13.02 6.09 -20.09
N GLU A 57 -12.24 7.14 -20.34
CA GLU A 57 -10.78 7.12 -20.20
C GLU A 57 -10.34 6.86 -18.76
N SER A 58 -10.99 7.53 -17.80
CA SER A 58 -10.70 7.36 -16.37
C SER A 58 -11.00 5.95 -15.89
N GLU A 59 -12.14 5.37 -16.29
CA GLU A 59 -12.50 3.99 -15.99
C GLU A 59 -11.50 2.99 -16.57
N HIS A 60 -11.05 3.21 -17.81
CA HIS A 60 -10.05 2.35 -18.44
C HIS A 60 -8.71 2.42 -17.69
N ASN A 61 -8.25 3.63 -17.34
CA ASN A 61 -7.03 3.82 -16.56
C ASN A 61 -7.12 3.17 -15.18
N PHE A 62 -8.26 3.33 -14.49
CA PHE A 62 -8.48 2.69 -13.20
C PHE A 62 -8.42 1.17 -13.29
N LYS A 63 -9.07 0.56 -14.29
CA LYS A 63 -9.04 -0.89 -14.53
C LYS A 63 -7.60 -1.39 -14.75
N ARG A 64 -6.80 -0.66 -15.54
CA ARG A 64 -5.38 -0.99 -15.77
C ARG A 64 -4.58 -0.99 -14.47
N ILE A 65 -4.66 0.11 -13.70
CA ILE A 65 -3.95 0.25 -12.42
C ILE A 65 -4.38 -0.82 -11.42
N LEU A 66 -5.67 -1.17 -11.38
CA LEU A 66 -6.19 -2.21 -10.50
C LEU A 66 -5.60 -3.58 -10.80
N ILE A 67 -5.43 -3.93 -12.08
CA ILE A 67 -4.81 -5.20 -12.50
C ILE A 67 -3.35 -5.25 -12.08
N GLU A 68 -2.60 -4.17 -12.34
CA GLU A 68 -1.19 -4.05 -11.93
C GLU A 68 -1.05 -4.16 -10.41
N GLY A 69 -1.89 -3.45 -9.65
CA GLY A 69 -1.89 -3.50 -8.19
C GLY A 69 -2.17 -4.90 -7.64
N LYS A 70 -3.11 -5.65 -8.25
CA LYS A 70 -3.38 -7.04 -7.87
C LYS A 70 -2.18 -7.96 -8.12
N ALA A 71 -1.48 -7.78 -9.25
CA ALA A 71 -0.30 -8.56 -9.57
C ALA A 71 0.83 -8.30 -8.54
N VAL A 72 1.08 -7.02 -8.22
CA VAL A 72 2.07 -6.63 -7.21
C VAL A 72 1.72 -7.19 -5.83
N ALA A 73 0.45 -7.11 -5.42
CA ALA A 73 -0.01 -7.67 -4.16
C ALA A 73 0.23 -9.19 -4.08
N HIS A 74 -0.06 -9.91 -5.16
CA HIS A 74 0.18 -11.35 -5.23
C HIS A 74 1.68 -11.71 -5.16
N ILE A 75 2.54 -10.96 -5.87
CA ILE A 75 4.00 -11.15 -5.78
C ILE A 75 4.48 -10.92 -4.34
N LYS A 76 4.00 -9.85 -3.69
CA LYS A 76 4.36 -9.54 -2.29
C LYS A 76 3.95 -10.67 -1.35
N GLU A 77 2.73 -11.18 -1.49
CA GLU A 77 2.24 -12.31 -0.69
C GLU A 77 3.14 -13.54 -0.86
N LYS A 78 3.46 -13.93 -2.10
CA LYS A 78 4.34 -15.07 -2.39
C LYS A 78 5.75 -14.86 -1.87
N ALA A 79 6.30 -13.65 -1.99
CA ALA A 79 7.62 -13.32 -1.45
C ALA A 79 7.64 -13.44 0.08
N ILE A 80 6.60 -12.97 0.77
CA ILE A 80 6.46 -13.12 2.23
C ILE A 80 6.36 -14.60 2.61
N ASP A 81 5.60 -15.41 1.87
CA ASP A 81 5.52 -16.85 2.11
C ASP A 81 6.87 -17.56 1.93
N ILE A 82 7.65 -17.18 0.91
CA ILE A 82 9.00 -17.71 0.69
C ILE A 82 9.92 -17.30 1.84
N LEU A 83 9.92 -16.01 2.22
CA LEU A 83 10.71 -15.52 3.35
C LEU A 83 10.34 -16.22 4.66
N ARG A 84 9.04 -16.41 4.94
CA ARG A 84 8.57 -17.16 6.11
C ARG A 84 8.97 -18.63 6.10
N LYS A 85 9.03 -19.27 4.92
CA LYS A 85 9.52 -20.64 4.79
C LYS A 85 11.04 -20.73 4.95
N MET A 86 11.76 -19.68 4.55
CA MET A 86 13.19 -19.54 4.79
C MET A 86 13.51 -19.25 6.26
N ASP A 87 12.57 -18.65 6.99
CA ASP A 87 12.77 -18.24 8.38
C ASP A 87 12.75 -19.43 9.36
N ILE A 88 13.76 -19.42 10.24
CA ILE A 88 13.95 -20.28 11.42
C ILE A 88 14.35 -21.74 11.14
N LYS A 89 13.69 -22.48 10.25
CA LYS A 89 14.01 -23.92 10.06
C LYS A 89 15.19 -24.22 9.14
N THR A 90 15.51 -23.32 8.21
CA THR A 90 16.60 -23.54 7.26
C THR A 90 17.93 -23.76 7.99
N TYR A 91 18.19 -22.99 9.04
CA TYR A 91 19.46 -23.03 9.76
C TYR A 91 19.40 -23.80 11.08
N GLU A 92 18.27 -24.41 11.45
CA GLU A 92 18.16 -25.22 12.68
C GLU A 92 19.18 -26.37 12.70
N GLY A 93 19.41 -27.00 11.54
CA GLY A 93 20.43 -28.04 11.38
C GLY A 93 21.86 -27.50 11.55
N PHE A 94 22.12 -26.27 11.07
CA PHE A 94 23.40 -25.59 11.25
C PHE A 94 23.63 -25.23 12.72
N GLN A 95 22.66 -24.60 13.37
CA GLN A 95 22.71 -24.20 14.78
C GLN A 95 23.03 -25.39 15.69
N LYS A 96 22.29 -26.50 15.55
CA LYS A 96 22.49 -27.71 16.35
C LYS A 96 23.88 -28.32 16.16
N LYS A 97 24.40 -28.32 14.92
CA LYS A 97 25.74 -28.83 14.62
C LYS A 97 26.82 -27.92 15.22
N PHE A 98 26.67 -26.59 15.10
CA PHE A 98 27.59 -25.64 15.71
C PHE A 98 27.67 -25.80 17.22
N GLU A 99 26.51 -25.80 17.89
CA GLU A 99 26.44 -25.98 19.34
C GLU A 99 27.10 -27.30 19.76
N LYS A 100 26.79 -28.40 19.07
CA LYS A 100 27.39 -29.71 19.33
C LYS A 100 28.92 -29.68 19.21
N TYR A 101 29.47 -29.15 18.11
CA TYR A 101 30.91 -29.09 17.91
C TYR A 101 31.58 -28.19 18.94
N PHE A 102 31.03 -27.01 19.18
CA PHE A 102 31.61 -26.05 20.10
C PHE A 102 31.64 -26.59 21.55
N ILE A 103 30.52 -27.13 22.05
CA ILE A 103 30.45 -27.71 23.40
C ILE A 103 31.44 -28.87 23.53
N HIS A 104 31.51 -29.74 22.52
CA HIS A 104 32.43 -30.88 22.55
C HIS A 104 33.90 -30.43 22.57
N MET A 105 34.28 -29.51 21.68
CA MET A 105 35.67 -29.05 21.55
C MET A 105 36.11 -28.13 22.69
N SER A 106 35.17 -27.42 23.32
CA SER A 106 35.45 -26.59 24.51
C SER A 106 35.62 -27.42 25.79
N GLY A 107 35.63 -28.76 25.70
CA GLY A 107 35.76 -29.65 26.84
C GLY A 107 34.57 -29.57 27.79
N LYS A 108 33.38 -29.21 27.27
CA LYS A 108 32.17 -28.94 28.08
C LYS A 108 32.33 -27.79 29.07
N SER A 109 33.19 -26.82 28.77
CA SER A 109 33.28 -25.57 29.56
C SER A 109 32.02 -24.69 29.43
N PHE A 110 31.17 -25.01 28.44
CA PHE A 110 29.92 -24.35 28.15
C PHE A 110 28.80 -25.40 28.09
N SER A 111 27.63 -25.03 28.61
CA SER A 111 26.45 -25.88 28.69
C SER A 111 25.56 -25.75 27.45
N ARG A 112 25.48 -24.54 26.88
CA ARG A 112 24.68 -24.24 25.68
C ARG A 112 25.18 -23.01 24.93
N VAL A 113 24.76 -22.89 23.68
CA VAL A 113 24.97 -21.71 22.84
C VAL A 113 23.61 -21.07 22.53
N GLU A 114 23.47 -19.78 22.80
CA GLU A 114 22.30 -19.02 22.37
C GLU A 114 22.57 -18.42 20.98
N MET A 115 21.67 -18.73 20.05
CA MET A 115 21.77 -18.33 18.64
C MET A 115 20.77 -17.19 18.37
N GLU A 116 21.25 -16.12 17.75
CA GLU A 116 20.40 -15.08 17.15
C GLU A 116 20.38 -15.30 15.65
N GLN A 117 19.23 -15.70 15.10
CA GLN A 117 19.11 -16.15 13.70
C GLN A 117 20.15 -17.24 13.39
N ASP A 118 21.08 -17.01 12.48
CA ASP A 118 22.13 -17.95 12.07
C ASP A 118 23.48 -17.74 12.80
N LEU A 119 23.56 -16.78 13.72
CA LEU A 119 24.81 -16.40 14.39
C LEU A 119 24.81 -16.76 15.88
N PRO A 120 25.94 -17.24 16.44
CA PRO A 120 26.08 -17.43 17.88
C PRO A 120 26.20 -16.08 18.58
N GLU A 121 25.24 -15.77 19.45
CA GLU A 121 25.20 -14.50 20.17
C GLU A 121 25.89 -14.62 21.53
N LYS A 122 25.54 -15.68 22.29
CA LYS A 122 26.01 -15.88 23.66
C LYS A 122 26.39 -17.33 23.94
N LEU A 123 27.38 -17.49 24.81
CA LEU A 123 27.87 -18.77 25.28
C LEU A 123 27.59 -18.88 26.77
N ILE A 124 26.89 -19.93 27.17
CA ILE A 124 26.37 -20.08 28.53
C ILE A 124 27.15 -21.19 29.23
N LYS A 125 27.66 -20.91 30.42
CA LYS A 125 28.37 -21.88 31.27
C LYS A 125 27.40 -22.68 32.14
N ASP A 126 27.92 -23.70 32.83
CA ASP A 126 27.15 -24.51 33.77
C ASP A 126 26.62 -23.71 34.98
N ASP A 127 27.35 -22.65 35.38
CA ASP A 127 26.94 -21.74 36.46
C ASP A 127 25.90 -20.68 36.02
N GLY A 128 25.47 -20.72 34.74
CA GLY A 128 24.54 -19.77 34.16
C GLY A 128 25.18 -18.45 33.70
N SER A 129 26.50 -18.27 33.85
CA SER A 129 27.17 -17.08 33.33
C SER A 129 27.17 -17.04 31.79
N GLU A 130 26.96 -15.85 31.25
CA GLU A 130 26.88 -15.60 29.80
C GLU A 130 28.14 -14.87 29.34
N LEU A 131 28.75 -15.37 28.26
CA LEU A 131 29.89 -14.73 27.60
C LEU A 131 29.58 -14.47 26.14
N THR A 132 29.83 -13.25 25.70
CA THR A 132 29.87 -12.90 24.26
C THR A 132 31.25 -13.20 23.69
N TYR A 133 31.35 -13.30 22.36
CA TYR A 133 32.60 -13.63 21.67
C TYR A 133 33.80 -12.78 22.13
N ASN A 134 33.60 -11.48 22.37
CA ASN A 134 34.68 -10.57 22.76
C ASN A 134 35.29 -10.89 24.13
N LEU A 135 34.50 -11.46 25.05
CA LEU A 135 34.89 -11.82 26.41
C LEU A 135 35.58 -13.19 26.50
N LEU A 136 35.67 -13.92 25.39
CA LEU A 136 36.33 -15.22 25.34
C LEU A 136 37.85 -15.09 25.41
N SER A 137 38.46 -16.09 26.06
CA SER A 137 39.91 -16.29 25.99
C SER A 137 40.34 -16.57 24.55
N PHE A 138 41.60 -16.30 24.21
CA PHE A 138 42.15 -16.57 22.87
C PHE A 138 41.94 -18.03 22.45
N GLY A 139 42.26 -19.00 23.32
CA GLY A 139 42.06 -20.42 23.01
C GLY A 139 40.59 -20.80 22.80
N THR A 140 39.66 -20.16 23.51
CA THR A 140 38.22 -20.36 23.29
C THR A 140 37.75 -19.73 21.98
N LYS A 141 38.31 -18.60 21.56
CA LYS A 141 38.04 -17.98 20.24
C LYS A 141 38.53 -18.86 19.10
N ASP A 142 39.68 -19.52 19.26
CA ASP A 142 40.19 -20.48 18.27
C ASP A 142 39.27 -21.69 18.16
N THR A 143 38.82 -22.22 19.31
CA THR A 143 37.85 -23.31 19.40
C THR A 143 36.53 -22.93 18.72
N PHE A 144 36.00 -21.74 19.01
CA PHE A 144 34.80 -21.19 18.39
C PHE A 144 34.95 -21.10 16.87
N SER A 145 36.06 -20.52 16.40
CA SER A 145 36.33 -20.34 14.98
C SER A 145 36.45 -21.68 14.25
N LEU A 146 37.06 -22.68 14.88
CA LEU A 146 37.19 -24.01 14.31
C LEU A 146 35.84 -24.75 14.26
N ALA A 147 35.06 -24.71 15.33
CA ALA A 147 33.70 -25.26 15.36
C ALA A 147 32.81 -24.63 14.27
N LEU A 148 32.92 -23.31 14.08
CA LEU A 148 32.19 -22.60 13.03
C LEU A 148 32.59 -23.08 11.64
N ARG A 149 33.90 -23.16 11.35
CA ARG A 149 34.41 -23.66 10.06
C ARG A 149 33.97 -25.09 9.78
N LEU A 150 34.03 -25.98 10.77
CA LEU A 150 33.58 -27.37 10.64
C LEU A 150 32.09 -27.44 10.33
N THR A 151 31.27 -26.66 11.06
CA THR A 151 29.83 -26.59 10.83
C THR A 151 29.51 -26.09 9.44
N MET A 152 30.14 -24.99 9.01
CA MET A 152 29.98 -24.44 7.66
C MET A 152 30.33 -25.47 6.59
N ALA A 153 31.47 -26.15 6.78
CA ALA A 153 31.95 -27.08 5.79
C ALA A 153 31.07 -28.33 5.73
N GLU A 154 30.59 -28.86 6.85
CA GLU A 154 29.60 -29.94 6.85
C GLU A 154 28.27 -29.51 6.23
N TYR A 155 27.79 -28.30 6.54
CA TYR A 155 26.50 -27.81 6.07
C TYR A 155 26.50 -27.54 4.56
N PHE A 156 27.56 -26.90 4.03
CA PHE A 156 27.65 -26.57 2.60
C PHE A 156 28.19 -27.71 1.72
N LEU A 157 28.88 -28.68 2.31
CA LEU A 157 29.46 -29.82 1.57
C LEU A 157 28.73 -31.14 1.86
N GLN A 158 27.55 -31.10 2.48
CA GLN A 158 26.75 -32.30 2.81
C GLN A 158 26.47 -33.21 1.61
N ASP A 159 26.39 -32.65 0.40
CA ASP A 159 26.14 -33.40 -0.85
C ASP A 159 27.43 -33.87 -1.55
N LYS A 160 28.60 -33.61 -0.96
CA LYS A 160 29.90 -34.03 -1.48
C LYS A 160 30.50 -35.13 -0.61
N SER A 161 30.69 -36.31 -1.20
CA SER A 161 31.30 -37.46 -0.51
C SER A 161 32.74 -37.18 -0.07
N GLY A 162 33.07 -37.53 1.17
CA GLY A 162 34.47 -37.62 1.65
C GLY A 162 35.02 -36.39 2.37
N PHE A 163 34.19 -35.42 2.77
CA PHE A 163 34.67 -34.20 3.42
C PHE A 163 34.89 -34.33 4.95
N LEU A 164 34.08 -35.13 5.64
CA LEU A 164 34.27 -35.49 7.04
C LEU A 164 34.22 -37.01 7.15
N ILE A 165 35.33 -37.62 7.58
CA ILE A 165 35.46 -39.05 7.92
C ILE A 165 35.50 -39.16 9.44
#